data_AF-A0A7V3IX88-F1
#
_entry.id   AF-A0A7V3IX88-F1
#
_cell.length_a   1.000
_cell.length_b   1.000
_cell.length_c   1.000
_cell.angle_alpha   90.00
_cell.angle_beta   90.00
_cell.angle_gamma   90.00
#
_symmetry.space_group_name_H-M   'P 1'
#
loop_
_entity.id
_entity.type
_entity.pdbx_description
1 polymer ?
#
loop_
_entity_poly.entity_id
_entity_poly.type
_entity_poly.pdbx_seq_one_letter_code
_entity_poly.pdbx_strand_id
1 'polypeptide(L)'
;MTAVLSRPSLQHSTTNHNRVACVTCGQDWTGQLACHCGGCHRTFTGITAFDRHQLAGRCCDPTQRGLVPVTKLYWSGWGMPGDDPRFLHEASDSEETSR
;
A
#
# COMPACT_ATOMS: atom_id res chain seq x y z
N MET A 1 -48.62 15.04 -26.23
CA MET A 1 -47.44 15.78 -25.76
C MET A 1 -46.53 14.77 -25.09
N THR A 2 -45.54 14.23 -25.80
CA THR A 2 -44.72 13.10 -25.32
C THR A 2 -43.44 13.64 -24.72
N ALA A 3 -43.27 13.52 -23.41
CA ALA A 3 -42.07 13.99 -22.72
C ALA A 3 -40.90 13.05 -23.02
N VAL A 4 -39.87 13.57 -23.70
CA VAL A 4 -38.56 12.92 -23.82
C VAL A 4 -37.84 13.04 -22.48
N LEU A 5 -37.75 11.92 -21.75
CA LEU A 5 -36.94 11.84 -20.53
C LEU A 5 -35.46 11.75 -20.93
N SER A 6 -34.73 12.85 -20.77
CA SER A 6 -33.28 12.90 -20.92
C SER A 6 -32.62 11.91 -19.97
N ARG A 7 -31.87 10.96 -20.53
CA ARG A 7 -31.10 9.96 -19.77
C ARG A 7 -30.04 10.70 -18.93
N PRO A 8 -29.90 10.43 -17.62
CA PRO A 8 -28.79 10.97 -16.86
C PRO A 8 -27.49 10.37 -17.39
N SER A 9 -26.58 11.25 -17.79
CA SER A 9 -25.22 10.88 -18.18
C SER A 9 -24.54 10.24 -16.97
N LEU A 10 -24.23 8.95 -17.05
CA LEU A 10 -23.41 8.25 -16.06
C LEU A 10 -22.06 8.97 -16.05
N GLN A 11 -21.81 9.73 -14.99
CA GLN A 11 -20.49 10.31 -14.75
C GLN A 11 -19.56 9.13 -14.46
N HIS A 12 -18.61 8.87 -15.35
CA HIS A 12 -17.56 7.89 -15.10
C HIS A 12 -16.74 8.38 -13.92
N SER A 13 -16.96 7.76 -12.76
CA SER A 13 -16.14 7.98 -11.57
C SER A 13 -14.71 7.60 -11.93
N THR A 14 -13.80 8.58 -11.99
CA THR A 14 -12.34 8.34 -12.12
C THR A 14 -11.80 7.83 -10.79
N THR A 15 -12.43 6.80 -10.23
CA THR A 15 -11.90 6.10 -9.07
C THR A 15 -10.61 5.45 -9.54
N ASN A 16 -9.48 5.86 -8.97
CA ASN A 16 -8.21 5.18 -9.20
C ASN A 16 -8.39 3.73 -8.76
N HIS A 17 -8.59 2.82 -9.73
CA HIS A 17 -8.98 1.42 -9.50
C HIS A 17 -7.91 0.60 -8.76
N ASN A 18 -6.75 1.19 -8.47
CA ASN A 18 -5.66 0.53 -7.76
C ASN A 18 -5.59 0.90 -6.26
N ARG A 19 -6.67 1.49 -5.72
CA ARG A 19 -6.82 1.78 -4.30
C ARG A 19 -7.63 0.67 -3.63
N VAL A 20 -7.01 0.02 -2.64
CA VAL A 20 -7.66 -0.98 -1.78
C VAL A 20 -7.95 -0.31 -0.45
N ALA A 21 -9.10 -0.59 0.15
CA ALA A 21 -9.46 -0.05 1.46
C ALA A 21 -10.06 -1.12 2.36
N CYS A 22 -9.78 -1.03 3.65
CA CYS A 22 -10.39 -1.84 4.67
C CYS A 22 -11.70 -1.18 5.13
N VAL A 23 -12.82 -1.88 4.99
CA VAL A 23 -14.13 -1.38 5.44
C VAL A 23 -14.23 -1.22 6.95
N THR A 24 -13.42 -1.97 7.71
CA THR A 24 -13.48 -1.98 9.18
C THR A 24 -12.70 -0.82 9.79
N CYS A 25 -11.47 -0.57 9.36
CA CYS A 25 -10.64 0.51 9.91
C CYS A 25 -10.61 1.77 9.03
N GLY A 26 -11.20 1.73 7.84
CA GLY A 26 -11.23 2.85 6.89
C GLY A 26 -9.87 3.14 6.23
N GLN A 27 -8.80 2.44 6.61
CA GLN A 27 -7.50 2.64 6.03
C GLN A 27 -7.49 2.18 4.57
N ASP A 28 -6.87 2.98 3.72
CA ASP A 28 -6.66 2.67 2.32
C ASP A 28 -5.16 2.62 1.98
N TRP A 29 -4.85 1.89 0.93
CA TRP A 29 -3.50 1.74 0.43
C TRP A 29 -3.51 1.43 -1.07
N THR A 30 -2.34 1.54 -1.67
CA THR A 30 -2.11 1.24 -3.08
C THR A 30 -0.85 0.38 -3.22
N GLY A 31 -0.73 -0.32 -4.34
CA GLY A 31 0.46 -1.12 -4.67
C GLY A 31 0.25 -2.61 -4.45
N GLN A 32 0.73 -3.41 -5.41
CA GLN A 32 0.46 -4.84 -5.51
C GLN A 32 1.06 -5.66 -4.35
N LEU A 33 2.12 -5.16 -3.73
CA LEU A 33 2.80 -5.86 -2.62
C LEU A 33 2.31 -5.40 -1.24
N ALA A 34 1.45 -4.39 -1.17
CA ALA A 34 0.94 -3.92 0.11
C ALA A 34 -0.03 -4.95 0.70
N CYS A 35 0.15 -5.28 1.98
CA CYS A 35 -0.65 -6.28 2.69
C CYS A 35 -1.36 -5.63 3.87
N HIS A 36 -2.61 -6.00 4.12
CA HIS A 36 -3.37 -5.53 5.27
C HIS A 36 -3.73 -6.70 6.18
N CYS A 37 -3.43 -6.59 7.47
CA CYS A 37 -3.79 -7.63 8.42
C CYS A 37 -5.22 -7.42 8.91
N GLY A 38 -6.14 -8.34 8.60
CA GLY A 38 -7.52 -8.30 9.07
C GLY A 38 -7.69 -8.48 10.59
N GLY A 39 -6.64 -8.92 11.30
CA GLY A 39 -6.69 -9.10 12.76
C GLY A 39 -6.33 -7.84 13.54
N CYS A 40 -5.26 -7.14 13.15
CA CYS A 40 -4.78 -5.93 13.85
C CYS A 40 -4.98 -4.63 13.07
N HIS A 41 -5.51 -4.72 11.85
CA HIS A 41 -5.80 -3.60 10.95
C HIS A 41 -4.60 -2.72 10.59
N ARG A 42 -3.37 -3.22 10.76
CA ARG A 42 -2.16 -2.56 10.28
C ARG A 42 -1.91 -2.95 8.82
N THR A 43 -1.47 -1.97 8.04
CA THR A 43 -1.06 -2.17 6.65
C THR A 43 0.46 -2.17 6.55
N PHE A 44 0.98 -3.05 5.70
CA PHE A 44 2.39 -3.33 5.51
C PHE A 44 2.76 -3.03 4.06
N THR A 45 3.96 -2.50 3.84
CA THR A 45 4.43 -2.10 2.50
C THR A 45 4.79 -3.27 1.59
N GLY A 46 4.95 -4.47 2.15
CA GLY A 46 5.39 -5.68 1.48
C GLY A 46 5.05 -6.94 2.25
N ILE A 47 5.07 -8.09 1.57
CA ILE A 47 4.84 -9.42 2.14
C ILE A 47 5.86 -9.71 3.26
N THR A 48 7.15 -9.39 3.07
CA THR A 48 8.18 -9.60 4.10
C THR A 48 7.88 -8.88 5.42
N ALA A 49 7.42 -7.64 5.34
CA ALA A 49 7.02 -6.88 6.53
C ALA A 49 5.76 -7.47 7.17
N PHE A 50 4.83 -7.97 6.36
CA PHE A 50 3.69 -8.73 6.84
C PHE A 50 4.15 -10.02 7.53
N ASP A 51 4.90 -10.91 6.90
CA ASP A 51 5.31 -12.16 7.53
C ASP A 51 6.08 -11.92 8.83
N ARG A 52 6.88 -10.86 8.89
CA ARG A 52 7.61 -10.47 10.10
C ARG A 52 6.71 -9.96 11.24
N HIS A 53 5.55 -9.37 10.90
CA HIS A 53 4.51 -8.98 11.86
C HIS A 53 3.85 -10.18 12.52
N GLN A 54 3.79 -11.32 11.82
CA GLN A 54 3.14 -12.52 12.32
C GLN A 54 4.18 -13.50 12.87
N LEU A 55 3.93 -14.04 14.05
CA LEU A 55 4.71 -15.16 14.57
C LEU A 55 3.77 -16.25 15.03
N ALA A 56 3.90 -17.45 14.45
CA ALA A 56 3.04 -18.59 14.74
C ALA A 56 1.53 -18.26 14.67
N GLY A 57 1.13 -17.51 13.63
CA GLY A 57 -0.27 -17.11 13.42
C GLY A 57 -0.77 -15.97 14.32
N ARG A 58 0.07 -15.41 15.21
CA ARG A 58 -0.31 -14.30 16.09
C ARG A 58 0.27 -12.99 15.59
N CYS A 59 -0.52 -11.92 15.70
CA CYS A 59 -0.04 -10.56 15.46
C CYS A 59 0.94 -10.17 16.56
N CYS A 60 2.18 -9.86 16.20
CA CYS A 60 3.15 -9.21 17.05
C CYS A 60 3.16 -7.71 16.77
N ASP A 61 3.65 -6.91 17.72
CA ASP A 61 3.84 -5.48 17.49
C ASP A 61 4.97 -5.25 16.45
N PRO A 62 4.69 -4.61 15.31
CA PRO A 62 5.67 -4.24 14.30
C PRO A 62 6.98 -3.66 14.84
N THR A 63 6.92 -2.74 15.82
CA THR A 63 8.12 -2.11 16.38
C THR A 63 9.01 -3.12 17.09
N GLN A 64 8.43 -4.04 17.87
CA GLN A 64 9.17 -5.14 18.51
C GLN A 64 9.76 -6.12 17.51
N ARG A 65 9.21 -6.14 16.29
CA ARG A 65 9.74 -6.94 15.19
C ARG A 65 10.75 -6.18 14.35
N GLY A 66 11.12 -4.94 14.69
CA GLY A 66 12.08 -4.14 13.93
C GLY A 66 11.52 -3.62 12.60
N LEU A 67 10.20 -3.53 12.48
CA LEU A 67 9.56 -2.82 11.38
C LEU A 67 9.47 -1.33 11.74
N VAL A 68 9.57 -0.50 10.70
CA VAL A 68 9.53 0.95 10.84
C VAL A 68 8.28 1.51 10.16
N PRO A 69 7.70 2.62 10.68
CA PRO A 69 6.65 3.32 9.97
C PRO A 69 7.22 3.91 8.68
N VAL A 70 6.58 3.61 7.56
CA VAL A 70 6.91 4.12 6.24
C VAL A 70 5.73 4.94 5.73
N THR A 71 6.02 6.14 5.27
CA THR A 71 5.02 6.98 4.59
C THR A 71 5.28 6.95 3.10
N LYS A 72 4.31 6.43 2.34
CA LYS A 72 4.27 6.56 0.87
C LYS A 72 3.46 7.80 0.51
N LEU A 73 3.42 8.14 -0.78
CA LEU A 73 2.82 9.38 -1.29
C LEU A 73 1.41 9.68 -0.73
N TYR A 74 0.55 8.66 -0.61
CA TYR A 74 -0.86 8.85 -0.24
C TYR A 74 -1.33 8.01 0.97
N TRP A 75 -0.44 7.20 1.56
CA TRP A 75 -0.80 6.32 2.66
C TRP A 75 0.43 5.93 3.49
N SER A 76 0.19 5.55 4.74
CA SER A 76 1.24 5.11 5.68
C SER A 76 1.05 3.65 6.08
N GLY A 77 2.16 2.96 6.29
CA GLY A 77 2.17 1.56 6.70
C GLY A 77 3.46 1.18 7.40
N TRP A 78 3.66 -0.12 7.60
CA TRP A 78 4.84 -0.70 8.24
C TRP A 78 5.70 -1.40 7.21
N GLY A 79 6.99 -1.08 7.19
CA GLY A 79 7.95 -1.66 6.25
C GLY A 79 9.22 -2.12 6.93
N MET A 80 10.08 -2.78 6.16
CA MET A 80 11.44 -3.05 6.57
C MET A 80 12.23 -1.75 6.67
N PRO A 81 13.27 -1.69 7.53
CA PRO A 81 14.22 -0.59 7.48
C PRO A 81 14.84 -0.54 6.07
N GLY A 82 14.69 0.59 5.37
CA GLY A 82 15.13 0.75 3.98
C GLY A 82 14.00 0.73 2.93
N ASP A 83 12.79 0.30 3.28
CA ASP A 83 11.62 0.36 2.38
C ASP A 83 11.05 1.79 2.22
N ASP A 84 11.69 2.78 2.83
CA ASP A 84 11.26 4.17 2.73
C ASP A 84 11.64 4.72 1.34
N PRO A 85 10.64 5.12 0.52
CA PRO A 85 10.86 5.55 -0.85
C PRO A 85 11.68 6.85 -0.95
N ARG A 86 11.84 7.61 0.14
CA ARG A 86 12.71 8.79 0.17
C ARG A 86 14.19 8.44 0.06
N PHE A 87 14.56 7.20 0.35
CA PHE A 87 15.93 6.69 0.25
C PHE A 87 16.14 5.75 -0.94
N LEU A 88 15.12 5.51 -1.77
CA LEU A 88 15.28 4.95 -3.11
C LEU A 88 15.75 6.05 -4.05
N HIS A 89 17.01 6.49 -3.89
CA HIS A 89 17.71 7.30 -4.88
C HIS A 89 18.86 6.46 -5.44
N GLU A 90 18.77 6.19 -6.74
CA GLU A 90 19.85 5.72 -7.61
C GLU A 90 20.50 4.40 -7.16
N ALA A 91 19.89 3.28 -7.54
CA ALA A 91 20.70 2.14 -7.96
C ALA A 91 21.51 2.66 -9.17
N SER A 92 22.66 3.24 -8.86
CA SER A 92 23.64 3.77 -9.81
C SER A 92 23.83 2.71 -10.87
N ASP A 93 23.41 3.05 -12.09
CA ASP A 93 23.86 2.45 -13.33
C ASP A 93 25.38 2.22 -13.20
N SER A 94 25.76 0.99 -12.89
CA SER A 94 27.08 0.52 -13.24
C SER A 94 26.99 0.17 -14.72
N GLU A 95 26.98 1.22 -15.56
CA GLU A 95 27.41 1.09 -16.93
C GLU A 95 28.77 0.41 -16.89
N GLU A 96 28.78 -0.86 -17.29
CA GLU A 96 29.98 -1.60 -17.65
C GLU A 96 30.65 -0.86 -18.82
N THR A 97 31.43 0.16 -18.47
CA THR A 97 32.33 0.85 -19.37
C THR A 97 33.48 -0.10 -19.71
N SER A 98 33.31 -0.80 -20.82
CA SER A 98 34.33 -1.01 -21.86
C SER A 98 35.79 -1.14 -21.40
N ARG A 99 36.34 -2.37 -21.42
CA ARG A 99 37.47 -2.73 -22.30
C ARG A 99 37.85 -4.20 -22.23
#